data_AF-A0A9X8BMZ8-F1
#
_entry.id   AF-A0A9X8BMZ8-F1
#
_cell.length_a   1.000
_cell.length_b   1.000
_cell.length_c   1.000
_cell.angle_alpha   90.00
_cell.angle_beta   90.00
_cell.angle_gamma   90.00
#
_symmetry.space_group_name_H-M   'P 1'
#
loop_
_entity.id
_entity.type
_entity.pdbx_description
1 polymer ?
#
loop_
_entity_poly.entity_id
_entity_poly.type
_entity_poly.pdbx_seq_one_letter_code
_entity_poly.pdbx_strand_id
1 'polypeptide(L)'
;MTTHTKQIVAATMTCLALFSSAVQAGNSPVQGEWQVEKAFINTETERTLNYQFNDDRLVGRFLSVTPQGISTTLPGGSNCQSPAMKESSSTLDAWVAATQSIPEKDAAKTYELGLDGSAKTQVENITCASGHFANGDAGSDASLAFVNQRLLLNWTDGTILLLKPVDKNSKPQASFDCAKAASAPEKAICGDRELAALDNSVARSYKAFRKEAASLGNNDLENKLQSQQKAWLSQRNSCNGDVQCLKKSMNDRLETLAHSLDGV
;
A
#
# COMPACT_ATOMS: atom_id res chain seq x y z
N MET A 1 -74.38 27.55 -48.53
CA MET A 1 -73.02 26.98 -48.55
C MET A 1 -72.11 27.91 -47.78
N THR A 2 -71.85 27.61 -46.51
CA THR A 2 -70.81 28.23 -45.67
C THR A 2 -70.61 27.31 -44.46
N THR A 3 -69.68 26.37 -44.59
CA THR A 3 -69.22 25.49 -43.51
C THR A 3 -68.12 26.20 -42.72
N HIS A 4 -68.38 26.49 -41.46
CA HIS A 4 -67.37 26.99 -40.51
C HIS A 4 -66.67 25.82 -39.81
N THR A 5 -65.40 25.61 -40.14
CA THR A 5 -64.51 24.65 -39.48
C THR A 5 -63.94 25.28 -38.21
N LYS A 6 -64.26 24.72 -37.04
CA LYS A 6 -63.63 25.09 -35.76
C LYS A 6 -62.24 24.46 -35.66
N GLN A 7 -61.19 25.28 -35.61
CA GLN A 7 -59.84 24.84 -35.29
C GLN A 7 -59.69 24.62 -33.78
N ILE A 8 -59.24 23.42 -33.40
CA ILE A 8 -58.83 23.08 -32.03
C ILE A 8 -57.36 23.48 -31.91
N VAL A 9 -57.05 24.44 -31.03
CA VAL A 9 -55.69 24.81 -30.67
C VAL A 9 -55.21 23.83 -29.59
N ALA A 10 -54.27 22.95 -29.93
CA ALA A 10 -53.58 22.09 -28.98
C ALA A 10 -52.49 22.91 -28.27
N ALA A 11 -52.65 23.13 -26.97
CA ALA A 11 -51.62 23.74 -26.13
C ALA A 11 -50.57 22.68 -25.78
N THR A 12 -49.40 22.75 -26.42
CA THR A 12 -48.24 21.96 -26.05
C THR A 12 -47.64 22.51 -24.76
N MET A 13 -47.88 21.82 -23.66
CA MET A 13 -47.28 22.07 -22.35
C MET A 13 -45.85 21.52 -22.36
N THR A 14 -44.88 22.39 -22.64
CA THR A 14 -43.45 22.06 -22.60
C THR A 14 -43.04 21.83 -21.15
N CYS A 15 -42.93 20.58 -20.74
CA CYS A 15 -42.35 20.20 -19.46
C CYS A 15 -40.84 20.45 -19.52
N LEU A 16 -40.37 21.58 -18.98
CA LEU A 16 -38.95 21.80 -18.74
C LEU A 16 -38.50 20.79 -17.68
N ALA A 17 -37.89 19.69 -18.12
CA ALA A 17 -37.12 18.82 -17.25
C ALA A 17 -35.92 19.62 -16.72
N LEU A 18 -36.02 20.10 -15.48
CA LEU A 18 -34.87 20.56 -14.72
C LEU A 18 -33.97 19.35 -14.50
N PHE A 19 -32.97 19.17 -15.36
CA PHE A 19 -31.84 18.30 -15.06
C PHE A 19 -31.07 18.96 -13.92
N SER A 20 -31.41 18.60 -12.68
CA SER A 20 -30.52 18.81 -11.56
C SER A 20 -29.27 18.00 -11.85
N SER A 21 -28.20 18.68 -12.27
CA SER A 21 -26.86 18.13 -12.29
C SER A 21 -26.49 17.80 -10.84
N ALA A 22 -26.86 16.61 -10.38
CA ALA A 22 -26.18 16.01 -9.25
C ALA A 22 -24.73 15.86 -9.71
N VAL A 23 -23.87 16.77 -9.24
CA VAL A 23 -22.43 16.56 -9.27
C VAL A 23 -22.23 15.23 -8.57
N GLN A 24 -21.98 14.16 -9.33
CA GLN A 24 -21.37 12.97 -8.76
C GLN A 24 -20.07 13.49 -8.15
N ALA A 25 -20.00 13.52 -6.82
CA ALA A 25 -18.76 13.73 -6.12
C ALA A 25 -17.80 12.69 -6.70
N GLY A 26 -16.89 13.13 -7.58
CA GLY A 26 -15.89 12.23 -8.14
C GLY A 26 -15.15 11.63 -6.96
N ASN A 27 -15.11 10.30 -6.88
CA ASN A 27 -14.37 9.63 -5.83
C ASN A 27 -12.94 10.20 -5.84
N SER A 28 -12.43 10.61 -4.67
CA SER A 28 -11.05 11.10 -4.55
C SER A 28 -10.09 10.07 -5.17
N PRO A 29 -9.04 10.49 -5.90
CA PRO A 29 -8.14 9.58 -6.61
C PRO A 29 -7.43 8.57 -5.70
N VAL A 30 -7.48 8.77 -4.37
CA VAL A 30 -6.87 7.87 -3.38
C VAL A 30 -7.85 6.80 -2.88
N GLN A 31 -9.15 6.91 -3.15
CA GLN A 31 -10.13 5.90 -2.77
C GLN A 31 -9.93 4.62 -3.60
N GLY A 32 -9.86 3.48 -2.92
CA GLY A 32 -9.64 2.19 -3.58
C GLY A 32 -8.87 1.19 -2.73
N GLU A 33 -8.56 0.06 -3.35
CA GLU A 33 -7.64 -0.93 -2.81
C GLU A 33 -6.28 -0.78 -3.49
N TRP A 34 -5.25 -0.68 -2.67
CA TRP A 34 -3.89 -0.43 -3.08
C TRP A 34 -2.96 -1.48 -2.51
N GLN A 35 -1.90 -1.78 -3.25
CA GLN A 35 -0.80 -2.62 -2.80
C GLN A 35 0.49 -1.82 -2.89
N VAL A 36 1.35 -1.95 -1.88
CA VAL A 36 2.69 -1.37 -1.89
C VAL A 36 3.53 -2.06 -2.96
N GLU A 37 3.93 -1.31 -3.97
CA GLU A 37 4.80 -1.75 -5.05
C GLU A 37 6.27 -1.57 -4.67
N LYS A 38 6.62 -0.41 -4.12
CA LYS A 38 7.99 -0.06 -3.69
C LYS A 38 7.97 0.73 -2.39
N ALA A 39 9.04 0.60 -1.63
CA ALA A 39 9.32 1.41 -0.44
C ALA A 39 10.62 2.17 -0.65
N PHE A 40 10.57 3.49 -0.52
CA PHE A 40 11.70 4.41 -0.70
C PHE A 40 12.12 4.98 0.64
N ILE A 41 13.41 5.20 0.79
CA ILE A 41 14.01 5.84 1.94
C ILE A 41 14.82 7.05 1.49
N ASN A 42 15.05 7.97 2.42
CA ASN A 42 16.01 9.05 2.21
C ASN A 42 17.43 8.45 2.11
N THR A 43 18.08 8.56 0.95
CA THR A 43 19.43 8.00 0.74
C THR A 43 20.55 8.86 1.32
N GLU A 44 20.24 10.09 1.74
CA GLU A 44 21.18 11.04 2.31
C GLU A 44 21.08 11.15 3.84
N THR A 45 20.22 10.34 4.48
CA THR A 45 20.10 10.38 5.94
C THR A 45 21.28 9.68 6.61
N GLU A 46 21.85 10.34 7.63
CA GLU A 46 22.89 9.74 8.49
C GLU A 46 22.30 8.87 9.62
N ARG A 47 20.97 8.87 9.76
CA ARG A 47 20.27 8.05 10.76
C ARG A 47 20.12 6.62 10.26
N THR A 48 20.27 5.66 11.17
CA THR A 48 19.77 4.31 10.95
C THR A 48 18.25 4.35 10.87
N LEU A 49 17.71 4.03 9.70
CA LEU A 49 16.27 3.87 9.50
C LEU A 49 15.83 2.47 9.91
N ASN A 50 14.62 2.40 10.48
CA ASN A 50 13.94 1.16 10.80
C ASN A 50 13.68 0.33 9.54
N TYR A 51 13.35 0.97 8.41
CA TYR A 51 13.12 0.29 7.14
C TYR A 51 14.22 0.59 6.13
N GLN A 52 14.47 -0.37 5.25
CA GLN A 52 15.40 -0.24 4.12
C GLN A 52 14.68 0.01 2.80
N PHE A 53 15.42 0.37 1.75
CA PHE A 53 14.87 0.43 0.40
C PHE A 53 14.23 -0.92 0.01
N ASN A 54 12.97 -0.89 -0.41
CA ASN A 54 12.15 -2.07 -0.72
C ASN A 54 12.08 -3.13 0.39
N ASP A 55 12.03 -2.70 1.65
CA ASP A 55 11.86 -3.59 2.80
C ASP A 55 10.66 -4.55 2.62
N ASP A 56 10.91 -5.85 2.72
CA ASP A 56 9.91 -6.90 2.52
C ASP A 56 8.80 -6.92 3.60
N ARG A 57 9.00 -6.21 4.73
CA ARG A 57 7.94 -5.93 5.71
C ARG A 57 6.88 -4.99 5.16
N LEU A 58 7.25 -4.09 4.25
CA LEU A 58 6.38 -3.07 3.65
C LEU A 58 5.89 -3.47 2.26
N VAL A 59 6.78 -3.99 1.41
CA VAL A 59 6.46 -4.34 0.02
C VAL A 59 5.44 -5.47 -0.03
N GLY A 60 4.38 -5.27 -0.83
CA GLY A 60 3.28 -6.21 -0.98
C GLY A 60 2.18 -6.11 0.09
N ARG A 61 2.30 -5.19 1.07
CA ARG A 61 1.20 -4.87 2.00
C ARG A 61 0.09 -4.12 1.29
N PHE A 62 -1.09 -4.15 1.88
CA PHE A 62 -2.33 -3.66 1.31
C PHE A 62 -2.84 -2.45 2.09
N LEU A 63 -3.51 -1.56 1.39
CA LEU A 63 -4.21 -0.40 1.93
C LEU A 63 -5.60 -0.34 1.29
N SER A 64 -6.63 -0.27 2.11
CA SER A 64 -8.00 -0.02 1.67
C SER A 64 -8.42 1.36 2.15
N VAL A 65 -8.79 2.23 1.21
CA VAL A 65 -9.24 3.60 1.49
C VAL A 65 -10.70 3.71 1.06
N THR A 66 -11.58 3.92 2.04
CA THR A 66 -13.02 4.08 1.82
C THR A 66 -13.54 5.30 2.57
N PRO A 67 -14.72 5.83 2.21
CA PRO A 67 -15.37 6.89 3.01
C PRO A 67 -15.67 6.48 4.46
N GLN A 68 -15.80 5.18 4.74
CA GLN A 68 -16.14 4.66 6.07
C GLN A 68 -14.91 4.44 6.96
N GLY A 69 -13.75 4.20 6.35
CA GLY A 69 -12.53 3.89 7.09
C GLY A 69 -11.35 3.57 6.20
N ILE A 70 -10.17 3.56 6.83
CA ILE A 70 -8.92 3.12 6.22
C ILE A 70 -8.42 1.93 7.01
N SER A 71 -8.06 0.87 6.29
CA SER A 71 -7.43 -0.32 6.86
C SER A 71 -6.18 -0.67 6.07
N THR A 72 -5.21 -1.28 6.75
CA THR A 72 -3.96 -1.68 6.11
C THR A 72 -3.36 -2.91 6.76
N THR A 73 -2.60 -3.66 5.97
CA THR A 73 -1.73 -4.74 6.47
C THR A 73 -0.30 -4.29 6.72
N LEU A 74 0.01 -3.00 6.53
CA LEU A 74 1.31 -2.44 6.89
C LEU A 74 1.58 -2.62 8.40
N PRO A 75 2.86 -2.79 8.81
CA PRO A 75 3.22 -2.84 10.23
C PRO A 75 2.72 -1.59 10.97
N GLY A 76 2.21 -1.79 12.20
CA GLY A 76 1.53 -0.74 12.97
C GLY A 76 0.02 -0.61 12.67
N GLY A 77 -0.44 -1.16 11.55
CA GLY A 77 -1.85 -1.21 11.16
C GLY A 77 -2.51 0.16 11.02
N SER A 78 -3.83 0.14 10.88
CA SER A 78 -4.68 1.33 10.96
C SER A 78 -6.06 0.93 11.43
N ASN A 79 -6.68 1.78 12.24
CA ASN A 79 -8.08 1.68 12.64
C ASN A 79 -8.81 3.01 12.40
N CYS A 80 -8.40 3.74 11.36
CA CYS A 80 -8.95 5.03 10.99
C CYS A 80 -10.43 4.92 10.60
N GLN A 81 -11.30 5.59 11.35
CA GLN A 81 -12.75 5.59 11.11
C GLN A 81 -13.16 6.95 10.56
N SER A 82 -14.05 6.94 9.57
CA SER A 82 -14.62 8.12 8.92
C SER A 82 -13.55 9.17 8.54
N PRO A 83 -12.59 8.81 7.67
CA PRO A 83 -11.52 9.72 7.26
C PRO A 83 -12.09 10.96 6.56
N ALA A 84 -11.67 12.14 7.01
CA ALA A 84 -11.80 13.37 6.26
C ALA A 84 -10.58 13.52 5.35
N MET A 85 -10.81 13.74 4.06
CA MET A 85 -9.76 13.98 3.06
C MET A 85 -9.79 15.44 2.65
N LYS A 86 -8.66 16.12 2.83
CA LYS A 86 -8.49 17.51 2.42
C LYS A 86 -7.51 17.59 1.26
N GLU A 87 -8.05 17.86 0.08
CA GLU A 87 -7.28 18.08 -1.12
C GLU A 87 -6.52 19.41 -1.06
N SER A 88 -5.26 19.37 -1.47
CA SER A 88 -4.45 20.54 -1.80
C SER A 88 -3.56 20.26 -3.01
N SER A 89 -2.87 21.29 -3.51
CA SER A 89 -1.89 21.16 -4.59
C SER A 89 -0.52 21.58 -4.09
N SER A 90 0.51 20.85 -4.52
CA SER A 90 1.92 21.15 -4.24
C SER A 90 2.81 20.74 -5.41
N THR A 91 4.14 20.84 -5.24
CA THR A 91 5.12 20.11 -6.05
C THR A 91 5.44 18.77 -5.39
N LEU A 92 6.00 17.83 -6.15
CA LEU A 92 6.44 16.55 -5.58
C LEU A 92 7.56 16.77 -4.56
N ASP A 93 8.53 17.63 -4.89
CA ASP A 93 9.64 17.99 -4.00
C ASP A 93 9.14 18.57 -2.66
N ALA A 94 8.18 19.50 -2.68
CA ALA A 94 7.62 20.06 -1.46
C ALA A 94 6.90 19.01 -0.60
N TRP A 95 6.19 18.07 -1.22
CA TRP A 95 5.51 17.00 -0.49
C TRP A 95 6.50 15.98 0.12
N VAL A 96 7.54 15.59 -0.64
CA VAL A 96 8.60 14.71 -0.13
C VAL A 96 9.36 15.38 1.01
N ALA A 97 9.68 16.67 0.86
CA ALA A 97 10.39 17.43 1.87
C ALA A 97 9.67 17.51 3.21
N ALA A 98 8.33 17.63 3.18
CA ALA A 98 7.50 17.62 4.38
C ALA A 98 7.56 16.28 5.15
N THR A 99 7.93 15.17 4.51
CA THR A 99 7.96 13.83 5.14
C THR A 99 9.02 13.72 6.25
N GLN A 100 10.19 14.33 6.07
CA GLN A 100 11.29 14.32 7.05
C GLN A 100 11.80 15.73 7.42
N SER A 101 11.09 16.78 7.03
CA SER A 101 11.56 18.18 7.18
C SER A 101 12.95 18.40 6.55
N ILE A 102 13.16 17.85 5.36
CA ILE A 102 14.40 18.02 4.59
C ILE A 102 14.29 19.23 3.63
N PRO A 103 15.39 19.72 3.05
CA PRO A 103 15.32 20.77 2.03
C PRO A 103 14.41 20.37 0.85
N GLU A 104 13.62 21.32 0.36
CA GLU A 104 12.70 21.07 -0.76
C GLU A 104 13.41 20.70 -2.05
N LYS A 105 14.48 21.44 -2.37
CA LYS A 105 15.21 21.26 -3.62
C LYS A 105 15.74 19.84 -3.74
N ASP A 106 15.40 19.17 -4.84
CA ASP A 106 15.86 17.82 -5.17
C ASP A 106 15.36 16.72 -4.20
N ALA A 107 14.38 17.00 -3.34
CA ALA A 107 13.89 16.04 -2.35
C ALA A 107 13.41 14.71 -2.97
N ALA A 108 12.68 14.75 -4.09
CA ALA A 108 12.26 13.55 -4.80
C ALA A 108 13.43 12.72 -5.36
N LYS A 109 14.54 13.40 -5.70
CA LYS A 109 15.78 12.78 -6.18
C LYS A 109 16.55 12.15 -5.02
N THR A 110 16.60 12.77 -3.85
CA THR A 110 17.19 12.21 -2.63
C THR A 110 16.49 10.91 -2.19
N TYR A 111 15.21 10.73 -2.51
CA TYR A 111 14.49 9.46 -2.32
C TYR A 111 14.58 8.50 -3.50
N GLU A 112 15.29 8.88 -4.57
CA GLU A 112 15.40 8.13 -5.83
C GLU A 112 14.03 7.72 -6.43
N LEU A 113 13.01 8.58 -6.31
CA LEU A 113 11.65 8.25 -6.76
C LEU A 113 11.55 8.03 -8.28
N GLY A 114 12.50 8.56 -9.05
CA GLY A 114 12.49 8.51 -10.51
C GLY A 114 11.34 9.33 -11.13
N LEU A 115 10.90 10.37 -10.42
CA LEU A 115 9.84 11.29 -10.82
C LEU A 115 10.39 12.72 -10.83
N ASP A 116 9.82 13.58 -11.68
CA ASP A 116 10.16 15.00 -11.71
C ASP A 116 9.68 15.69 -10.41
N GLY A 117 10.63 16.20 -9.62
CA GLY A 117 10.36 16.89 -8.36
C GLY A 117 9.49 18.14 -8.52
N SER A 118 9.55 18.81 -9.67
CA SER A 118 8.76 20.00 -9.98
C SER A 118 7.33 19.67 -10.43
N ALA A 119 7.01 18.38 -10.63
CA ALA A 119 5.70 17.96 -11.12
C ALA A 119 4.57 18.42 -10.18
N LYS A 120 3.52 18.99 -10.78
CA LYS A 120 2.31 19.34 -10.05
C LYS A 120 1.71 18.08 -9.43
N THR A 121 1.55 18.12 -8.12
CA THR A 121 1.14 16.99 -7.29
C THR A 121 -0.15 17.36 -6.56
N GLN A 122 -1.17 16.51 -6.71
CA GLN A 122 -2.37 16.57 -5.87
C GLN A 122 -2.04 15.89 -4.55
N VAL A 123 -2.30 16.58 -3.44
CA VAL A 123 -2.03 16.09 -2.09
C VAL A 123 -3.35 15.88 -1.37
N GLU A 124 -3.50 14.75 -0.71
CA GLU A 124 -4.66 14.40 0.09
C GLU A 124 -4.20 14.16 1.53
N ASN A 125 -4.55 15.09 2.42
CA ASN A 125 -4.27 14.93 3.84
C ASN A 125 -5.45 14.22 4.50
N ILE A 126 -5.16 13.16 5.23
CA ILE A 126 -6.15 12.32 5.88
C ILE A 126 -6.17 12.60 7.38
N THR A 127 -7.33 13.04 7.85
CA THR A 127 -7.63 13.13 9.27
C THR A 127 -8.69 12.10 9.64
N CYS A 128 -8.37 11.19 10.56
CA CYS A 128 -9.30 10.21 11.08
C CYS A 128 -10.20 10.83 12.14
N ALA A 129 -11.53 10.62 12.09
CA ALA A 129 -12.42 11.09 13.14
C ALA A 129 -12.15 10.36 14.47
N SER A 130 -11.79 9.08 14.38
CA SER A 130 -11.28 8.25 15.47
C SER A 130 -10.29 7.21 14.94
N GLY A 131 -9.42 6.71 15.82
CA GLY A 131 -8.33 5.82 15.44
C GLY A 131 -7.14 6.56 14.83
N HIS A 132 -6.26 5.82 14.18
CA HIS A 132 -5.02 6.32 13.59
C HIS A 132 -4.78 5.74 12.19
N PHE A 133 -4.00 6.48 11.41
CA PHE A 133 -3.43 6.02 10.15
C PHE A 133 -1.98 6.52 10.04
N ALA A 134 -1.05 5.63 9.74
CA ALA A 134 0.40 5.90 9.72
C ALA A 134 0.93 6.49 11.04
N ASN A 135 1.93 7.38 10.96
CA ASN A 135 2.63 8.04 12.07
C ASN A 135 1.82 9.16 12.75
N GLY A 136 0.51 9.23 12.52
CA GLY A 136 -0.33 10.26 13.11
C GLY A 136 -0.55 10.03 14.61
N ASP A 137 0.15 10.79 15.46
CA ASP A 137 -0.47 11.25 16.71
C ASP A 137 -1.75 12.03 16.37
N ALA A 138 -2.65 12.22 17.34
CA ALA A 138 -3.87 13.01 17.15
C ALA A 138 -3.54 14.41 16.58
N GLY A 139 -3.78 14.61 15.28
CA GLY A 139 -3.54 15.87 14.56
C GLY A 139 -2.36 15.90 13.56
N SER A 140 -1.64 14.79 13.34
CA SER A 140 -0.65 14.69 12.26
C SER A 140 -1.17 13.77 11.15
N ASP A 141 -1.51 14.34 10.00
CA ASP A 141 -2.18 13.63 8.92
C ASP A 141 -1.21 12.74 8.15
N ALA A 142 -1.59 11.47 7.94
CA ALA A 142 -1.04 10.72 6.82
C ALA A 142 -1.42 11.46 5.53
N SER A 143 -0.46 11.61 4.64
CA SER A 143 -0.58 12.38 3.40
C SER A 143 -0.34 11.45 2.22
N LEU A 144 -1.21 11.53 1.22
CA LEU A 144 -0.98 10.89 -0.06
C LEU A 144 -0.70 11.93 -1.13
N ALA A 145 0.19 11.58 -2.04
CA ALA A 145 0.49 12.38 -3.22
C ALA A 145 0.10 11.59 -4.47
N PHE A 146 -0.77 12.18 -5.29
CA PHE A 146 -1.09 11.70 -6.63
C PHE A 146 -0.36 12.55 -7.68
N VAL A 147 0.58 11.93 -8.38
CA VAL A 147 1.45 12.58 -9.36
C VAL A 147 1.67 11.66 -10.54
N ASN A 148 1.42 12.12 -11.77
CA ASN A 148 1.61 11.34 -13.00
C ASN A 148 1.00 9.92 -12.94
N GLN A 149 -0.23 9.80 -12.43
CA GLN A 149 -0.95 8.53 -12.23
C GLN A 149 -0.29 7.55 -11.24
N ARG A 150 0.62 8.05 -10.40
CA ARG A 150 1.26 7.31 -9.32
C ARG A 150 0.69 7.81 -8.00
N LEU A 151 0.43 6.89 -7.09
CA LEU A 151 0.02 7.20 -5.74
C LEU A 151 1.17 6.92 -4.78
N LEU A 152 1.59 7.96 -4.07
CA LEU A 152 2.62 7.90 -3.04
C LEU A 152 1.96 8.09 -1.68
N LEU A 153 2.45 7.39 -0.66
CA LEU A 153 2.03 7.53 0.73
C LEU A 153 3.25 7.86 1.57
N ASN A 154 3.19 8.93 2.35
CA ASN A 154 4.18 9.13 3.40
C ASN A 154 3.91 8.10 4.50
N TRP A 155 4.92 7.34 4.85
CA TRP A 155 4.84 6.30 5.86
C TRP A 155 5.81 6.58 6.99
N THR A 156 5.76 5.72 8.00
CA THR A 156 6.50 5.87 9.24
C THR A 156 8.00 5.90 9.02
N ASP A 157 8.73 6.55 9.92
CA ASP A 157 10.20 6.70 9.88
C ASP A 157 10.71 7.37 8.59
N GLY A 158 9.84 8.19 7.98
CA GLY A 158 10.09 8.90 6.75
C GLY A 158 10.33 7.99 5.54
N THR A 159 9.65 6.85 5.51
CA THR A 159 9.57 6.01 4.31
C THR A 159 8.51 6.59 3.36
N ILE A 160 8.73 6.53 2.05
CA ILE A 160 7.70 6.83 1.05
C ILE A 160 7.31 5.55 0.32
N LEU A 161 6.01 5.25 0.26
CA LEU A 161 5.50 4.05 -0.39
C LEU A 161 4.90 4.41 -1.73
N LEU A 162 5.33 3.73 -2.79
CA LEU A 162 4.63 3.74 -4.07
C LEU A 162 3.56 2.67 -4.06
N LEU A 163 2.33 3.08 -4.33
CA LEU A 163 1.15 2.26 -4.34
C LEU A 163 0.69 1.99 -5.77
N LYS A 164 0.25 0.76 -6.01
CA LYS A 164 -0.43 0.34 -7.24
C LYS A 164 -1.85 -0.12 -6.94
N PRO A 165 -2.82 0.08 -7.84
CA PRO A 165 -4.18 -0.39 -7.63
C PRO A 165 -4.21 -1.94 -7.59
N VAL A 166 -5.07 -2.49 -6.74
CA VAL A 166 -5.31 -3.93 -6.66
C VAL A 166 -6.30 -4.35 -7.75
N ASP A 167 -5.87 -5.24 -8.64
CA ASP A 167 -6.80 -5.94 -9.53
C ASP A 167 -7.50 -7.05 -8.75
N LYS A 168 -8.77 -6.81 -8.41
CA LYS A 168 -9.61 -7.76 -7.67
C LYS A 168 -9.82 -9.09 -8.41
N ASN A 169 -9.67 -9.10 -9.73
CA ASN A 169 -9.84 -10.30 -10.55
C ASN A 169 -8.56 -11.14 -10.66
N SER A 170 -7.40 -10.57 -10.31
CA SER A 170 -6.14 -11.30 -10.33
C SER A 170 -6.13 -12.39 -9.27
N LYS A 171 -5.65 -13.59 -9.61
CA LYS A 171 -5.53 -14.67 -8.63
C LYS A 171 -4.34 -14.41 -7.68
N PRO A 172 -4.44 -14.76 -6.39
CA PRO A 172 -3.28 -14.77 -5.50
C PRO A 172 -2.16 -15.63 -6.09
N GLN A 173 -0.94 -15.11 -6.05
CA GLN A 173 0.24 -15.82 -6.53
C GLN A 173 1.23 -15.91 -5.37
N ALA A 174 1.43 -17.11 -4.83
CA ALA A 174 2.43 -17.39 -3.80
C ALA A 174 3.84 -17.50 -4.42
N SER A 175 4.86 -17.67 -3.59
CA SER A 175 6.25 -17.91 -4.05
C SER A 175 6.47 -19.28 -4.68
N PHE A 176 5.46 -20.17 -4.60
CA PHE A 176 5.42 -21.50 -5.17
C PHE A 176 4.22 -21.67 -6.10
N ASP A 177 4.22 -22.76 -6.87
CA ASP A 177 3.13 -23.09 -7.80
C ASP A 177 1.86 -23.50 -7.05
N CYS A 178 0.87 -22.61 -7.03
CA CYS A 178 -0.42 -22.86 -6.38
C CYS A 178 -1.20 -24.04 -6.96
N ALA A 179 -0.94 -24.46 -8.21
CA ALA A 179 -1.55 -25.67 -8.74
C ALA A 179 -1.02 -26.96 -8.08
N LYS A 180 0.13 -26.88 -7.41
CA LYS A 180 0.77 -27.98 -6.67
C LYS A 180 0.55 -27.91 -5.17
N ALA A 181 -0.23 -26.95 -4.67
CA ALA A 181 -0.55 -26.82 -3.26
C ALA A 181 -1.26 -28.07 -2.72
N ALA A 182 -0.61 -28.79 -1.81
CA ALA A 182 -1.10 -30.07 -1.29
C ALA A 182 -1.57 -29.93 0.16
N SER A 183 -0.80 -29.21 0.98
CA SER A 183 -1.06 -29.03 2.40
C SER A 183 -2.12 -27.96 2.69
N ALA A 184 -2.75 -28.03 3.87
CA ALA A 184 -3.68 -27.00 4.33
C ALA A 184 -3.10 -25.57 4.32
N PRO A 185 -1.88 -25.31 4.83
CA PRO A 185 -1.29 -23.96 4.77
C PRO A 185 -1.03 -23.49 3.34
N GLU A 186 -0.54 -24.36 2.45
CA GLU A 186 -0.31 -23.97 1.05
C GLU A 186 -1.62 -23.59 0.35
N LYS A 187 -2.69 -24.34 0.57
CA LYS A 187 -4.02 -24.03 0.02
C LYS A 187 -4.56 -22.71 0.56
N ALA A 188 -4.39 -22.45 1.85
CA ALA A 188 -4.78 -21.17 2.46
C ALA A 188 -3.98 -20.01 1.87
N ILE A 189 -2.65 -20.15 1.75
CA ILE A 189 -1.78 -19.14 1.14
C ILE A 189 -2.19 -18.86 -0.31
N CYS A 190 -2.51 -19.88 -1.10
CA CYS A 190 -2.95 -19.72 -2.48
C CYS A 190 -4.38 -19.17 -2.64
N GLY A 191 -5.20 -19.24 -1.59
CA GLY A 191 -6.57 -18.73 -1.59
C GLY A 191 -6.71 -17.29 -1.09
N ASP A 192 -5.69 -16.75 -0.44
CA ASP A 192 -5.73 -15.43 0.19
C ASP A 192 -4.60 -14.54 -0.33
N ARG A 193 -4.96 -13.36 -0.84
CA ARG A 193 -4.02 -12.42 -1.47
C ARG A 193 -2.98 -11.87 -0.50
N GLU A 194 -3.37 -11.64 0.75
CA GLU A 194 -2.47 -11.12 1.77
C GLU A 194 -1.48 -12.20 2.20
N LEU A 195 -1.94 -13.44 2.39
CA LEU A 195 -1.07 -14.58 2.67
C LEU A 195 -0.08 -14.84 1.51
N ALA A 196 -0.55 -14.82 0.27
CA ALA A 196 0.31 -14.97 -0.90
C ALA A 196 1.38 -13.86 -0.99
N ALA A 197 1.00 -12.61 -0.69
CA ALA A 197 1.96 -11.50 -0.66
C ALA A 197 2.99 -11.65 0.47
N LEU A 198 2.58 -12.09 1.65
CA LEU A 198 3.46 -12.38 2.78
C LEU A 198 4.43 -13.52 2.44
N ASP A 199 3.95 -14.61 1.85
CA ASP A 199 4.78 -15.74 1.42
C ASP A 199 5.85 -15.31 0.42
N ASN A 200 5.49 -14.46 -0.57
CA ASN A 200 6.47 -13.86 -1.48
C ASN A 200 7.50 -12.99 -0.77
N SER A 201 7.08 -12.14 0.18
CA SER A 201 7.99 -11.31 0.96
C SER A 201 8.98 -12.16 1.75
N VAL A 202 8.52 -13.21 2.44
CA VAL A 202 9.41 -14.10 3.20
C VAL A 202 10.40 -14.81 2.27
N ALA A 203 9.94 -15.28 1.11
CA ALA A 203 10.79 -15.97 0.14
C ALA A 203 11.86 -15.04 -0.47
N ARG A 204 11.49 -13.80 -0.83
CA ARG A 204 12.44 -12.79 -1.34
C ARG A 204 13.48 -12.44 -0.29
N SER A 205 13.02 -12.12 0.93
CA SER A 205 13.85 -11.76 2.06
C SER A 205 14.87 -12.88 2.33
N TYR A 206 14.40 -14.11 2.58
CA TYR A 206 15.27 -15.27 2.82
C TYR A 206 16.30 -15.50 1.70
N LYS A 207 15.90 -15.35 0.43
CA LYS A 207 16.80 -15.49 -0.72
C LYS A 207 17.88 -14.41 -0.73
N ALA A 208 17.55 -13.16 -0.40
CA ALA A 208 18.50 -12.06 -0.30
C ALA A 208 19.57 -12.36 0.76
N PHE A 209 19.15 -12.74 1.97
CA PHE A 209 20.05 -13.11 3.06
C PHE A 209 21.00 -14.26 2.71
N ARG A 210 20.46 -15.33 2.10
CA ARG A 210 21.30 -16.45 1.68
C ARG A 210 22.33 -16.03 0.64
N LYS A 211 21.94 -15.17 -0.31
CA LYS A 211 22.87 -14.65 -1.33
C LYS A 211 23.95 -13.80 -0.68
N GLU A 212 23.61 -12.96 0.28
CA GLU A 212 24.55 -12.13 1.02
C GLU A 212 25.54 -12.97 1.84
N ALA A 213 25.06 -13.91 2.64
CA ALA A 213 25.90 -14.83 3.41
C ALA A 213 26.88 -15.60 2.51
N ALA A 214 26.40 -16.08 1.35
CA ALA A 214 27.24 -16.74 0.35
C ALA A 214 28.29 -15.80 -0.26
N SER A 215 27.92 -14.53 -0.53
CA SER A 215 28.84 -13.54 -1.10
C SER A 215 29.97 -13.16 -0.13
N LEU A 216 29.71 -13.24 1.17
CA LEU A 216 30.70 -13.04 2.24
C LEU A 216 31.52 -14.31 2.53
N GLY A 217 31.23 -15.44 1.88
CA GLY A 217 31.87 -16.72 2.15
C GLY A 217 31.56 -17.29 3.55
N ASN A 218 30.49 -16.82 4.20
CA ASN A 218 30.13 -17.20 5.56
C ASN A 218 29.22 -18.44 5.56
N ASN A 219 29.83 -19.61 5.38
CA ASN A 219 29.12 -20.89 5.31
C ASN A 219 28.34 -21.22 6.60
N ASP A 220 28.85 -20.80 7.77
CA ASP A 220 28.17 -21.03 9.05
C ASP A 220 26.86 -20.23 9.14
N LEU A 221 26.88 -18.97 8.69
CA LEU A 221 25.68 -18.15 8.59
C LEU A 221 24.68 -18.75 7.59
N GLU A 222 25.13 -19.19 6.43
CA GLU A 222 24.26 -19.82 5.44
C GLU A 222 23.57 -21.08 5.99
N ASN A 223 24.34 -21.97 6.63
CA ASN A 223 23.82 -23.18 7.27
C ASN A 223 22.82 -22.86 8.38
N LYS A 224 23.12 -21.86 9.21
CA LYS A 224 22.22 -21.38 10.27
C LYS A 224 20.91 -20.85 9.69
N LEU A 225 20.97 -20.00 8.67
CA LEU A 225 19.78 -19.45 7.98
C LEU A 225 18.91 -20.57 7.40
N GLN A 226 19.52 -21.58 6.77
CA GLN A 226 18.79 -22.72 6.23
C GLN A 226 18.12 -23.56 7.32
N SER A 227 18.81 -23.83 8.42
CA SER A 227 18.25 -24.56 9.56
C SER A 227 17.06 -23.82 10.17
N GLN A 228 17.22 -22.52 10.44
CA GLN A 228 16.17 -21.67 10.99
C GLN A 228 14.95 -21.58 10.05
N GLN A 229 15.17 -21.45 8.74
CA GLN A 229 14.07 -21.41 7.77
C GLN A 229 13.29 -22.73 7.75
N LYS A 230 13.96 -23.89 7.81
CA LYS A 230 13.29 -25.19 7.88
C LYS A 230 12.48 -25.34 9.17
N ALA A 231 13.06 -24.96 10.31
CA ALA A 231 12.36 -24.99 11.59
C ALA A 231 11.11 -24.08 11.57
N TRP A 232 11.26 -22.87 11.04
CA TRP A 232 10.14 -21.94 10.88
C TRP A 232 9.05 -22.48 9.94
N LEU A 233 9.40 -23.14 8.83
CA LEU A 233 8.41 -23.75 7.94
C LEU A 233 7.57 -24.81 8.66
N SER A 234 8.19 -25.63 9.53
CA SER A 234 7.46 -26.58 10.37
C SER A 234 6.51 -25.87 11.35
N GLN A 235 6.95 -24.76 11.95
CA GLN A 235 6.12 -23.95 12.84
C GLN A 235 4.95 -23.30 12.08
N ARG A 236 5.20 -22.67 10.93
CA ARG A 236 4.15 -22.09 10.08
C ARG A 236 3.13 -23.15 9.67
N ASN A 237 3.60 -24.34 9.32
CA ASN A 237 2.71 -25.41 8.87
C ASN A 237 1.80 -25.96 9.99
N SER A 238 2.16 -25.77 11.27
CA SER A 238 1.27 -26.14 12.38
C SER A 238 0.01 -25.25 12.48
N CYS A 239 0.01 -24.08 11.83
CA CYS A 239 -1.17 -23.23 11.68
C CYS A 239 -2.27 -23.87 10.82
N ASN A 240 -1.99 -24.95 10.08
CA ASN A 240 -2.91 -25.51 9.10
C ASN A 240 -3.46 -24.43 8.15
N GLY A 241 -4.77 -24.30 8.01
CA GLY A 241 -5.42 -23.26 7.20
C GLY A 241 -5.83 -22.00 7.96
N ASP A 242 -5.39 -21.82 9.21
CA ASP A 242 -5.74 -20.64 10.00
C ASP A 242 -5.01 -19.40 9.44
N VAL A 243 -5.78 -18.52 8.81
CA VAL A 243 -5.29 -17.30 8.17
C VAL A 243 -4.59 -16.37 9.16
N GLN A 244 -5.12 -16.19 10.37
CA GLN A 244 -4.53 -15.26 11.34
C GLN A 244 -3.23 -15.81 11.92
N CYS A 245 -3.20 -17.12 12.21
CA CYS A 245 -1.97 -17.81 12.62
C CYS A 245 -0.88 -17.69 11.54
N LEU A 246 -1.24 -17.93 10.27
CA LEU A 246 -0.31 -17.82 9.14
C LEU A 246 0.20 -16.38 8.95
N LYS A 247 -0.69 -15.36 9.00
CA LYS A 247 -0.30 -13.94 8.92
C LYS A 247 0.70 -13.59 10.00
N LYS A 248 0.39 -13.95 11.25
CA LYS A 248 1.30 -13.70 12.39
C LYS A 248 2.65 -14.40 12.18
N SER A 249 2.63 -15.70 11.86
CA SER A 249 3.85 -16.49 11.66
C SER A 249 4.75 -15.93 10.55
N MET A 250 4.17 -15.37 9.48
CA MET A 250 4.93 -14.78 8.36
C MET A 250 5.43 -13.37 8.67
N ASN A 251 4.65 -12.53 9.36
CA ASN A 251 5.11 -11.23 9.82
C ASN A 251 6.27 -11.37 10.82
N ASP A 252 6.15 -12.25 11.82
CA ASP A 252 7.23 -12.51 12.80
C ASP A 252 8.52 -12.98 12.10
N ARG A 253 8.38 -13.74 11.00
CA ARG A 253 9.53 -14.18 10.20
C ARG A 253 10.19 -13.04 9.45
N LEU A 254 9.40 -12.14 8.87
CA LEU A 254 9.93 -10.96 8.20
C LEU A 254 10.70 -10.06 9.18
N GLU A 255 10.19 -9.87 10.40
CA GLU A 255 10.93 -9.14 11.44
C GLU A 255 12.24 -9.86 11.81
N THR A 256 12.20 -11.18 12.02
CA THR A 256 13.39 -11.97 12.34
C THR A 256 14.45 -11.87 11.22
N LEU A 257 14.00 -11.95 9.97
CA LEU A 257 14.88 -11.83 8.81
C LEU A 257 15.45 -10.41 8.74
N ALA A 258 14.64 -9.35 8.83
CA ALA A 258 15.10 -7.97 8.80
C ALA A 258 16.21 -7.68 9.82
N HIS A 259 16.04 -8.10 11.08
CA HIS A 259 17.06 -7.90 12.13
C HIS A 259 18.28 -8.83 11.99
N SER A 260 18.22 -9.84 11.13
CA SER A 260 19.41 -10.64 10.80
C SER A 260 20.40 -9.85 9.95
N LEU A 261 20.01 -8.68 9.36
CA LEU A 261 20.93 -7.75 8.68
C LEU A 261 21.74 -6.92 9.67
N ASP A 262 21.18 -6.60 10.84
CA ASP A 262 21.78 -5.66 11.78
C ASP A 262 23.05 -6.23 12.47
N GLY A 263 23.31 -7.53 12.31
CA GLY A 263 24.41 -8.25 12.95
C GLY A 263 25.42 -8.88 12.00
N VAL A 264 25.40 -8.51 10.71
CA VAL A 264 26.39 -8.92 9.69
C VAL A 264 27.37 -7.78 9.41
#